data_AF-A0A090X6Y8-F1
#
_entry.id   AF-A0A090X6Y8-F1
#
_cell.length_a   1.000
_cell.length_b   1.000
_cell.length_c   1.000
_cell.angle_alpha   90.00
_cell.angle_beta   90.00
_cell.angle_gamma   90.00
#
_symmetry.space_group_name_H-M   'P 1'
#
loop_
_entity.id
_entity.type
_entity.pdbx_description
1 polymer ?
#
loop_
_entity_poly.entity_id
_entity_poly.type
_entity_poly.pdbx_seq_one_letter_code
_entity_poly.pdbx_strand_id
1 'polypeptide(L)'
;MKHKLGTNNVYFVYHGVDAKFKPLKAHDKFQIETFKKKYNLPDQFILYLGRLNIRKNITNLITAMQFVDIPLVIVGENNHKSENLSTTINTLSLNDKIIFTGYIEENELPLSYALATIFCFPSYAEGFGLPPFGSYG
;
A
#
# COMPACT_ATOMS: atom_id res chain seq x y z
N MET A 1 18.33 -7.50 -27.23
CA MET A 1 18.24 -8.43 -26.08
C MET A 1 16.96 -8.10 -25.32
N LYS A 2 16.00 -9.03 -25.27
CA LYS A 2 14.69 -8.86 -24.61
C LYS A 2 14.89 -9.03 -23.09
N HIS A 3 14.75 -7.97 -22.30
CA HIS A 3 14.69 -8.12 -20.84
C HIS A 3 13.28 -8.57 -20.43
N LYS A 4 13.15 -9.87 -20.13
CA LYS A 4 12.03 -10.44 -19.37
C LYS A 4 12.14 -9.89 -17.94
N LEU A 5 11.22 -9.01 -17.55
CA LEU A 5 11.05 -8.63 -16.15
C LEU A 5 10.34 -9.78 -15.43
N GLY A 6 11.08 -10.51 -14.59
CA GLY A 6 10.54 -11.53 -13.72
C GLY A 6 9.68 -10.90 -12.62
N THR A 7 8.40 -11.24 -12.59
CA THR A 7 7.41 -10.83 -11.60
C THR A 7 7.59 -11.64 -10.31
N ASN A 8 8.53 -11.28 -9.42
CA ASN A 8 8.70 -12.04 -8.17
C ASN A 8 9.32 -11.30 -6.97
N ASN A 9 9.11 -9.98 -6.86
CA ASN A 9 9.68 -9.20 -5.75
C ASN A 9 8.59 -8.62 -4.85
N VAL A 10 7.92 -9.48 -4.07
CA VAL A 10 7.13 -9.06 -2.90
C VAL A 10 7.92 -9.43 -1.65
N TYR A 11 8.52 -8.43 -1.00
CA TYR A 11 9.33 -8.61 0.20
C TYR A 11 8.50 -8.24 1.44
N PHE A 12 8.41 -9.15 2.41
CA PHE A 12 7.85 -8.89 3.73
C PHE A 12 8.92 -8.25 4.61
N VAL A 13 8.82 -6.94 4.86
CA VAL A 13 9.72 -6.23 5.77
C VAL A 13 8.97 -5.93 7.07
N TYR A 14 9.25 -6.72 8.11
CA TYR A 14 8.76 -6.48 9.47
C TYR A 14 9.89 -5.91 10.33
N HIS A 15 10.10 -4.59 10.29
CA HIS A 15 10.96 -3.95 11.30
C HIS A 15 10.11 -3.50 12.49
N GLY A 16 10.31 -4.16 13.64
CA GLY A 16 9.86 -3.71 14.96
C GLY A 16 8.34 -3.62 15.13
N VAL A 17 7.64 -4.75 15.06
CA VAL A 17 6.20 -4.82 15.29
C VAL A 17 5.90 -4.49 16.76
N ASP A 18 5.28 -3.33 17.00
CA ASP A 18 4.72 -2.91 18.31
C ASP A 18 3.70 -3.96 18.80
N ALA A 19 3.61 -4.20 20.12
CA ALA A 19 2.74 -5.21 20.73
C ALA A 19 1.24 -5.01 20.41
N LYS A 20 0.86 -3.83 19.91
CA LYS A 20 -0.49 -3.53 19.41
C LYS A 20 -0.86 -4.31 18.14
N PHE A 21 0.10 -4.76 17.35
CA PHE A 21 -0.13 -5.57 16.15
C PHE A 21 -0.27 -7.04 16.52
N LYS A 22 -1.51 -7.53 16.46
CA LYS A 22 -1.87 -8.91 16.80
C LYS A 22 -2.39 -9.63 15.56
N PRO A 23 -2.19 -10.97 15.46
CA PRO A 23 -2.75 -11.76 14.37
C PRO A 23 -4.28 -11.66 14.36
N LEU A 24 -4.91 -11.83 13.19
CA LEU A 24 -6.37 -11.70 13.02
C LEU A 24 -7.18 -12.49 14.05
N LYS A 25 -6.70 -13.68 14.44
CA LYS A 25 -7.34 -14.56 15.43
C LYS A 25 -7.44 -13.96 16.84
N ALA A 26 -6.64 -12.94 17.16
CA ALA A 26 -6.64 -12.26 18.45
C ALA A 26 -7.61 -11.07 18.49
N HIS A 27 -8.26 -10.75 17.37
CA HIS A 27 -9.27 -9.69 17.29
C HIS A 27 -10.67 -10.31 17.37
N ASP A 28 -11.60 -9.55 17.95
CA ASP A 28 -12.98 -9.98 18.08
C ASP A 28 -13.72 -9.97 16.73
N LYS A 29 -14.60 -10.95 16.48
CA LYS A 29 -15.32 -11.07 15.19
C LYS A 29 -16.22 -9.87 14.91
N PHE A 30 -16.91 -9.36 15.93
CA PHE A 30 -17.78 -8.19 15.79
C PHE A 30 -16.95 -6.94 15.46
N GLN A 31 -15.77 -6.80 16.06
CA GLN A 31 -14.82 -5.73 15.74
C GLN A 31 -14.35 -5.81 14.28
N ILE A 32 -14.00 -7.02 13.80
CA ILE A 32 -13.60 -7.26 12.40
C ILE A 32 -14.71 -6.86 11.43
N GLU A 33 -15.95 -7.34 11.65
CA GLU A 33 -17.07 -7.05 10.75
C GLU A 33 -17.44 -5.56 10.75
N THR A 34 -17.42 -4.93 11.91
CA THR A 34 -17.68 -3.48 12.04
C THR A 34 -16.64 -2.69 11.26
N PHE A 35 -15.37 -3.06 11.38
CA PHE A 35 -14.27 -2.40 10.68
C PHE A 35 -14.34 -2.59 9.16
N LYS A 36 -14.60 -3.81 8.68
CA LYS A 36 -14.80 -4.09 7.24
C LYS A 36 -15.93 -3.24 6.66
N LYS A 37 -17.05 -3.13 7.38
CA LYS A 37 -18.19 -2.29 6.97
C LYS A 37 -17.86 -0.81 6.99
N LYS A 38 -17.18 -0.32 8.04
CA LYS A 38 -16.77 1.08 8.20
C LYS A 38 -15.94 1.58 7.02
N TYR A 39 -15.02 0.75 6.51
CA TYR A 39 -14.10 1.11 5.43
C TYR A 39 -14.40 0.45 4.08
N ASN A 40 -15.56 -0.21 3.95
CA ASN A 40 -15.99 -0.93 2.75
C ASN A 40 -14.90 -1.87 2.18
N LEU A 41 -14.28 -2.66 3.05
CA LEU A 41 -13.15 -3.51 2.69
C LEU A 41 -13.61 -4.82 2.05
N PRO A 42 -12.94 -5.27 0.98
CA PRO A 42 -13.17 -6.58 0.40
C PRO A 42 -12.60 -7.68 1.29
N ASP A 43 -12.94 -8.93 1.00
CA ASP A 43 -12.46 -10.08 1.77
C ASP A 43 -10.97 -10.37 1.57
N GLN A 44 -10.43 -10.02 0.40
CA GLN A 44 -9.01 -10.10 0.10
C GLN A 44 -8.57 -8.79 -0.51
N PHE A 45 -7.45 -8.27 -0.05
CA PHE A 45 -6.87 -7.04 -0.57
C PHE A 45 -5.37 -6.96 -0.31
N ILE A 46 -4.72 -6.18 -1.17
CA ILE A 46 -3.39 -5.64 -0.92
C ILE A 46 -3.56 -4.34 -0.13
N LEU A 47 -2.84 -4.20 0.97
CA LEU A 47 -2.83 -3.00 1.79
C LEU A 47 -1.62 -2.14 1.46
N TYR A 48 -1.85 -0.86 1.17
CA TYR A 48 -0.82 0.17 1.13
C TYR A 48 -1.08 1.20 2.23
N LEU A 49 -0.08 1.45 3.07
CA LEU A 49 -0.13 2.46 4.12
C LEU A 49 0.94 3.53 3.88
N GLY A 50 0.51 4.78 3.73
CA GLY A 50 1.42 5.90 3.62
C GLY A 50 0.75 7.19 3.21
N ARG A 51 1.42 8.32 3.47
CA ARG A 51 1.02 9.60 2.85
C ARG A 51 1.12 9.43 1.34
N LEU A 52 0.06 9.81 0.60
CA LEU A 52 0.04 9.85 -0.86
C LEU A 52 1.02 10.93 -1.36
N ASN A 53 2.31 10.64 -1.26
CA ASN A 53 3.34 11.49 -1.80
C ASN A 53 3.64 10.97 -3.21
N ILE A 54 3.14 11.68 -4.22
CA ILE A 54 3.25 11.38 -5.66
C ILE A 54 4.68 11.03 -6.09
N ARG A 55 5.69 11.52 -5.36
CA ARG A 55 7.10 11.21 -5.58
C ARG A 55 7.55 9.80 -5.16
N LYS A 56 6.70 8.98 -4.56
CA LYS A 56 7.05 7.63 -4.09
C LYS A 56 6.17 6.58 -4.76
N ASN A 57 6.58 6.04 -5.91
CA ASN A 57 6.21 4.74 -6.51
C ASN A 57 4.73 4.29 -6.56
N ILE A 58 3.78 5.10 -6.11
CA ILE A 58 2.37 4.72 -6.02
C ILE A 58 1.73 4.63 -7.40
N THR A 59 2.13 5.49 -8.34
CA THR A 59 1.73 5.38 -9.74
C THR A 59 2.18 4.03 -10.32
N ASN A 60 3.39 3.58 -10.02
CA ASN A 60 3.88 2.27 -10.48
C ASN A 60 3.11 1.12 -9.84
N LEU A 61 2.78 1.23 -8.54
CA LEU A 61 1.94 0.25 -7.85
C LEU A 61 0.55 0.16 -8.49
N ILE A 62 -0.12 1.30 -8.71
CA ILE A 62 -1.44 1.35 -9.36
C ILE A 62 -1.36 0.78 -10.78
N THR A 63 -0.35 1.16 -11.56
CA THR A 63 -0.16 0.60 -12.90
C THR A 63 0.06 -0.91 -12.85
N ALA A 64 0.76 -1.45 -11.84
CA ALA A 64 0.93 -2.89 -11.69
C ALA A 64 -0.39 -3.61 -11.37
N MET A 65 -1.38 -2.93 -10.77
CA MET A 65 -2.69 -3.52 -10.46
C MET A 65 -3.49 -3.94 -11.70
N GLN A 66 -3.11 -3.50 -12.90
CA GLN A 66 -3.70 -4.03 -14.14
C GLN A 66 -3.44 -5.54 -14.32
N PHE A 67 -2.37 -6.06 -13.71
CA PHE A 67 -1.95 -7.46 -13.81
C PHE A 67 -2.30 -8.27 -12.56
N VAL A 68 -2.98 -7.67 -11.59
CA VAL A 68 -3.31 -8.27 -10.30
C VAL A 68 -4.82 -8.29 -10.12
N ASP A 69 -5.37 -9.45 -9.76
CA ASP A 69 -6.83 -9.60 -9.59
C ASP A 69 -7.33 -9.12 -8.22
N ILE A 70 -6.45 -9.12 -7.22
CA ILE A 70 -6.76 -8.70 -5.86
C ILE A 70 -6.87 -7.16 -5.80
N PRO A 71 -7.91 -6.58 -5.18
CA PRO A 71 -8.04 -5.13 -4.99
C PRO A 71 -6.90 -4.51 -4.17
N LEU A 72 -6.60 -3.25 -4.43
CA LEU A 72 -5.65 -2.45 -3.64
C LEU A 72 -6.42 -1.49 -2.72
N VAL A 73 -6.22 -1.65 -1.41
CA VAL A 73 -6.72 -0.76 -0.38
C VAL A 73 -5.60 0.19 0.03
N ILE A 74 -5.85 1.48 -0.19
CA ILE A 74 -4.92 2.57 0.07
C ILE A 74 -5.39 3.32 1.31
N VAL A 75 -4.60 3.25 2.36
CA VAL A 75 -4.84 3.94 3.63
C VAL A 75 -3.95 5.17 3.73
N GLY A 76 -4.59 6.32 3.85
CA GLY A 76 -3.93 7.63 3.84
C GLY A 76 -4.85 8.71 3.31
N GLU A 77 -4.49 9.96 3.59
CA GLU A 77 -5.27 11.11 3.13
C GLU A 77 -5.37 11.10 1.61
N ASN A 78 -6.62 11.08 1.15
CA ASN A 78 -6.98 11.04 -0.25
C ASN A 78 -6.81 12.42 -0.88
N ASN A 79 -5.55 12.79 -1.13
CA ASN A 79 -5.24 13.98 -1.89
C ASN A 79 -5.39 13.72 -3.40
N HIS A 80 -6.59 13.28 -3.84
CA HIS A 80 -7.05 13.20 -5.25
C HIS A 80 -6.65 14.40 -6.12
N LYS A 81 -6.19 15.49 -5.50
CA LYS A 81 -5.56 16.68 -6.08
C LYS A 81 -4.34 16.40 -6.96
N SER A 82 -3.75 15.21 -6.98
CA SER A 82 -2.82 14.86 -8.06
C SER A 82 -3.60 14.40 -9.28
N GLU A 83 -3.82 15.32 -10.22
CA GLU A 83 -4.49 15.06 -11.51
C GLU A 83 -3.98 13.79 -12.22
N ASN A 84 -2.71 13.43 -11.99
CA ASN A 84 -2.08 12.24 -12.59
C ASN A 84 -2.61 10.91 -12.06
N LEU A 85 -2.96 10.79 -10.78
CA LEU A 85 -3.37 9.51 -10.18
C LEU A 85 -4.78 9.11 -10.63
N SER A 86 -5.72 10.05 -10.51
CA SER A 86 -7.10 9.87 -10.94
C SER A 86 -7.17 9.60 -12.45
N THR A 87 -6.37 10.31 -13.25
CA THR A 87 -6.23 10.04 -14.68
C THR A 87 -5.73 8.62 -14.93
N THR A 88 -4.66 8.18 -14.24
CA THR A 88 -4.10 6.83 -14.41
C THR A 88 -5.12 5.74 -14.07
N ILE A 89 -5.83 5.87 -12.94
CA ILE A 89 -6.86 4.90 -12.52
C ILE A 89 -7.97 4.82 -13.57
N ASN A 90 -8.43 5.96 -14.08
CA ASN A 90 -9.48 6.02 -15.11
C ASN A 90 -9.00 5.44 -16.44
N THR A 91 -7.82 5.84 -16.93
CA THR A 91 -7.25 5.34 -18.19
C THR A 91 -7.05 3.83 -18.17
N LEU A 92 -6.65 3.28 -17.02
CA LEU A 92 -6.48 1.84 -16.84
C LEU A 92 -7.76 1.11 -16.40
N SER A 93 -8.89 1.83 -16.24
CA SER A 93 -10.17 1.27 -15.79
C SER A 93 -10.07 0.49 -14.46
N LEU A 94 -9.31 1.03 -13.51
CA LEU A 94 -9.04 0.40 -12.20
C LEU A 94 -9.94 0.92 -11.08
N ASN A 95 -10.98 1.70 -11.38
CA ASN A 95 -11.83 2.35 -10.37
C ASN A 95 -12.45 1.36 -9.38
N ASP A 96 -12.85 0.18 -9.85
CA ASP A 96 -13.46 -0.86 -9.00
C ASP A 96 -12.42 -1.69 -8.21
N LYS A 97 -11.13 -1.55 -8.55
CA LYS A 97 -10.02 -2.27 -7.92
C LYS A 97 -9.26 -1.44 -6.89
N ILE A 98 -9.33 -0.11 -6.95
CA ILE A 98 -8.58 0.78 -6.06
C ILE A 98 -9.53 1.42 -5.04
N ILE A 99 -9.35 1.08 -3.77
CA ILE A 99 -10.19 1.56 -2.67
C ILE A 99 -9.38 2.51 -1.81
N PHE A 100 -9.82 3.76 -1.71
CA PHE A 100 -9.24 4.74 -0.79
C PHE A 100 -10.07 4.75 0.49
N THR A 101 -9.48 4.32 1.61
CA THR A 101 -10.18 4.30 2.90
C THR A 101 -10.20 5.68 3.57
N GLY A 102 -9.39 6.61 3.06
CA GLY A 102 -9.04 7.82 3.78
C GLY A 102 -8.20 7.51 5.01
N TYR A 103 -8.37 8.31 6.06
CA TYR A 103 -7.65 8.13 7.31
C TYR A 103 -8.25 6.97 8.15
N ILE A 104 -7.37 6.09 8.63
CA ILE A 104 -7.70 5.07 9.62
C ILE A 104 -7.05 5.48 10.93
N GLU A 105 -7.81 5.39 12.02
CA GLU A 105 -7.32 5.76 13.35
C GLU A 105 -6.18 4.83 13.81
N GLU A 106 -5.25 5.35 14.62
CA GLU A 106 -4.03 4.61 14.99
C GLU A 106 -4.32 3.31 15.75
N ASN A 107 -5.37 3.30 16.58
CA ASN A 107 -5.88 2.13 17.29
C ASN A 107 -6.50 1.08 16.36
N GLU A 108 -6.96 1.47 15.18
CA GLU A 108 -7.58 0.58 14.19
C GLU A 108 -6.57 0.09 13.13
N LEU A 109 -5.41 0.73 13.00
CA LEU A 109 -4.34 0.30 12.09
C LEU A 109 -3.95 -1.18 12.28
N PRO A 110 -3.77 -1.72 13.51
CA PRO A 110 -3.49 -3.14 13.67
C PRO A 110 -4.48 -4.08 12.98
N LEU A 111 -5.75 -3.68 12.94
CA LEU A 111 -6.82 -4.46 12.32
C LEU A 111 -6.73 -4.41 10.79
N SER A 112 -6.33 -3.28 10.20
CA SER A 112 -6.09 -3.19 8.75
C SER A 112 -4.94 -4.08 8.31
N TYR A 113 -3.82 -4.10 9.06
CA TYR A 113 -2.71 -5.02 8.79
C TYR A 113 -3.11 -6.48 8.96
N ALA A 114 -3.89 -6.81 10.00
CA ALA A 114 -4.30 -8.18 10.28
C ALA A 114 -5.29 -8.73 9.22
N LEU A 115 -6.07 -7.86 8.58
CA LEU A 115 -7.02 -8.22 7.53
C LEU A 115 -6.41 -8.25 6.12
N ALA A 116 -5.27 -7.57 5.92
CA ALA A 116 -4.61 -7.53 4.62
C ALA A 116 -4.13 -8.92 4.19
N THR A 117 -4.38 -9.27 2.94
CA THR A 117 -3.84 -10.49 2.32
C THR A 117 -2.35 -10.31 2.02
N ILE A 118 -1.98 -9.12 1.56
CA ILE A 118 -0.60 -8.73 1.23
C ILE A 118 -0.41 -7.30 1.71
N PHE A 119 0.70 -7.01 2.38
CA PHE A 119 1.09 -5.64 2.67
C PHE A 119 2.12 -5.17 1.64
N CYS A 120 1.83 -4.05 0.96
CA CYS A 120 2.73 -3.44 0.00
C CYS A 120 3.31 -2.14 0.55
N PHE A 121 4.62 -2.15 0.78
CA PHE A 121 5.39 -0.96 1.10
C PHE A 121 6.43 -0.71 0.01
N PRO A 122 6.12 0.07 -1.03
CA PRO A 122 7.07 0.42 -2.07
C PRO A 122 8.02 1.51 -1.54
N SER A 123 8.88 1.15 -0.58
CA SER A 123 10.01 2.02 -0.21
C SER A 123 10.92 2.13 -1.42
N TYR A 124 11.09 3.36 -1.92
CA TYR A 124 12.24 3.69 -2.76
C TYR A 124 13.51 3.32 -1.97
N ALA A 125 14.40 2.61 -2.65
CA ALA A 125 15.74 2.17 -2.26
C ALA A 125 16.34 2.85 -1.01
N GLU A 126 17.00 2.01 -0.20
CA GLU A 126 18.03 2.39 0.75
C GLU A 126 18.75 3.67 0.32
N GLY A 127 18.56 4.74 1.11
CA GLY A 127 19.41 5.91 1.07
C GLY A 127 20.79 5.60 1.66
N PHE A 128 21.53 4.66 1.07
CA PHE A 128 22.98 4.82 0.98
C PHE A 128 23.27 5.66 -0.25
N GLY A 129 22.81 6.91 -0.20
CA GLY A 129 23.33 8.01 -1.00
C GLY A 129 24.53 8.63 -0.30
N LEU A 130 25.51 7.81 0.10
CA LEU A 130 26.88 8.30 0.21
C LEU A 130 27.50 8.10 -1.17
N PRO A 131 27.61 9.13 -2.01
CA PRO A 131 28.78 9.20 -2.85
C PRO A 131 30.00 9.43 -1.91
N PRO A 132 30.99 8.52 -1.82
CA PRO A 132 32.33 8.95 -1.48
C PRO A 132 32.88 9.72 -2.70
N PHE A 133 33.93 10.50 -2.49
CA PHE A 133 34.71 11.23 -3.50
C PHE A 133 34.09 12.57 -3.97
N GLY A 134 34.80 13.71 -4.01
CA GLY A 134 36.20 14.00 -3.74
C GLY A 134 36.49 15.49 -3.95
N SER A 135 37.45 16.01 -3.19
CA SER A 135 38.24 17.25 -3.38
C SER A 135 37.60 18.44 -4.11
N TYR A 136 37.28 19.50 -3.36
CA TYR A 136 37.28 20.86 -3.89
C TYR A 136 38.72 21.23 -4.30
N GLY A 137 38.88 21.65 -5.56
CA GLY A 137 40.05 22.38 -6.03
C GLY A 137 39.92 23.88 -5.76
#